data_AF-A0ABD6ETQ4-F1
#
_entry.id   AF-A0ABD6ETQ4-F1
#
_cell.length_a   1.000
_cell.length_b   1.000
_cell.length_c   1.000
_cell.angle_alpha   90.00
_cell.angle_beta   90.00
_cell.angle_gamma   90.00
#
_symmetry.space_group_name_H-M   'P 1'
#
loop_
_entity.id
_entity.type
_entity.pdbx_description
1 polymer ?
#
loop_
_entity_poly.entity_id
_entity_poly.type
_entity_poly.pdbx_seq_one_letter_code
_entity_poly.pdbx_strand_id
1 'polypeptide(L)'
;MADECDKSKGDQIQDKSTAEEDNVECKLENAGIIVPPDGGYGWVVVAASFLANVLVDGIIFTTGQSLLGIWEKDFQTTAMAASWAQSLLGGCYLIAGPLAGAFANHFGCRIVTITGALLAFTGFVLSALVPALPILYLTFGIVGGIGFGLIYLPAIVIVSQYFDKRRALATGLAVCGSGIGTTLFSQINPFLLNLHKNNWRFFLVNIAFIILLNIVCGICFKALKPNETQVEKVAEIASEYHERQKEFREHIMGAGKVSSILPSLFLHFASVEVNSMESIFELVFFDAAGY
;
A
#
# COMPACT_ATOMS: atom_id res chain seq x y z
N MET A 1 27.32 -48.19 8.36
CA MET A 1 28.53 -47.47 7.88
C MET A 1 28.39 -46.98 6.43
N ALA A 2 27.78 -47.74 5.50
CA ALA A 2 27.45 -47.23 4.15
C ALA A 2 26.23 -46.26 4.14
N ASP A 3 25.17 -46.57 4.90
CA ASP A 3 23.97 -45.71 5.01
C ASP A 3 24.23 -44.33 5.64
N GLU A 4 25.20 -44.23 6.54
CA GLU A 4 25.49 -42.99 7.30
C GLU A 4 26.35 -42.01 6.48
N CYS A 5 27.15 -42.53 5.54
CA CYS A 5 27.94 -41.74 4.60
C CYS A 5 27.07 -41.20 3.44
N ASP A 6 26.03 -41.96 3.03
CA ASP A 6 25.07 -41.53 2.01
C ASP A 6 24.09 -40.46 2.55
N LYS A 7 23.66 -40.61 3.81
CA LYS A 7 22.87 -39.59 4.52
C LYS A 7 23.66 -38.30 4.72
N SER A 8 24.96 -38.41 5.07
CA SER A 8 25.86 -37.26 5.19
C SER A 8 26.12 -36.56 3.84
N LYS A 9 26.19 -37.30 2.72
CA LYS A 9 26.27 -36.70 1.38
C LYS A 9 24.96 -36.03 0.95
N GLY A 10 23.82 -36.63 1.27
CA GLY A 10 22.50 -36.03 1.05
C GLY A 10 22.33 -34.71 1.81
N ASP A 11 22.66 -34.69 3.11
CA ASP A 11 22.66 -33.47 3.92
C ASP A 11 23.62 -32.41 3.35
N GLN A 12 24.85 -32.78 2.93
CA GLN A 12 25.83 -31.83 2.36
C GLN A 12 25.43 -31.25 1.00
N ILE A 13 24.63 -31.96 0.21
CA ILE A 13 24.07 -31.47 -1.07
C ILE A 13 22.85 -30.57 -0.79
N GLN A 14 22.02 -30.93 0.19
CA GLN A 14 20.88 -30.14 0.63
C GLN A 14 21.33 -28.80 1.25
N ASP A 15 22.35 -28.82 2.11
CA ASP A 15 22.91 -27.63 2.78
C ASP A 15 23.58 -26.67 1.77
N LYS A 16 24.20 -27.22 0.70
CA LYS A 16 24.75 -26.42 -0.40
C LYS A 16 23.66 -25.82 -1.30
N SER A 17 22.61 -26.57 -1.65
CA SER A 17 21.48 -26.07 -2.44
C SER A 17 20.80 -24.89 -1.73
N THR A 18 20.56 -25.04 -0.44
CA THR A 18 19.89 -24.03 0.40
C THR A 18 20.75 -22.76 0.52
N ALA A 19 22.06 -22.90 0.80
CA ALA A 19 22.97 -21.76 0.89
C ALA A 19 23.23 -21.05 -0.46
N GLU A 20 23.03 -21.75 -1.58
CA GLU A 20 23.23 -21.21 -2.94
C GLU A 20 21.93 -20.56 -3.47
N GLU A 21 20.77 -21.09 -3.10
CA GLU A 21 19.45 -20.46 -3.24
C GLU A 21 19.38 -19.14 -2.46
N ASP A 22 19.80 -19.14 -1.19
CA ASP A 22 19.86 -17.93 -0.36
C ASP A 22 20.76 -16.83 -0.99
N ASN A 23 21.83 -17.22 -1.69
CA ASN A 23 22.75 -16.31 -2.36
C ASN A 23 22.14 -15.70 -3.65
N VAL A 24 21.38 -16.50 -4.39
CA VAL A 24 20.68 -16.06 -5.61
C VAL A 24 19.51 -15.16 -5.26
N GLU A 25 18.74 -15.51 -4.23
CA GLU A 25 17.66 -14.67 -3.72
C GLU A 25 18.21 -13.33 -3.20
N CYS A 26 19.32 -13.34 -2.48
CA CYS A 26 20.01 -12.11 -2.08
C CYS A 26 20.51 -11.28 -3.29
N LYS A 27 20.97 -11.93 -4.37
CA LYS A 27 21.40 -11.22 -5.59
C LYS A 27 20.23 -10.66 -6.40
N LEU A 28 19.12 -11.38 -6.49
CA LEU A 28 17.88 -10.94 -7.13
C LEU A 28 17.25 -9.79 -6.34
N GLU A 29 17.23 -9.90 -5.01
CA GLU A 29 16.80 -8.84 -4.10
C GLU A 29 17.65 -7.59 -4.32
N ASN A 30 18.98 -7.72 -4.31
CA ASN A 30 19.92 -6.62 -4.56
C ASN A 30 19.83 -6.04 -5.98
N ALA A 31 19.53 -6.85 -7.00
CA ALA A 31 19.38 -6.40 -8.39
C ALA A 31 18.04 -5.68 -8.62
N GLY A 32 16.99 -6.06 -7.88
CA GLY A 32 15.66 -5.46 -7.89
C GLY A 32 15.54 -4.17 -7.06
N ILE A 33 16.56 -3.79 -6.27
CA ILE A 33 16.57 -2.52 -5.51
C ILE A 33 16.61 -1.36 -6.50
N ILE A 34 15.45 -0.77 -6.79
CA ILE A 34 15.33 0.49 -7.53
C ILE A 34 16.19 1.52 -6.79
N VAL A 35 17.28 1.98 -7.39
CA VAL A 35 18.18 2.94 -6.73
C VAL A 35 17.41 4.25 -6.56
N PRO A 36 17.05 4.65 -5.33
CA PRO A 36 16.25 5.83 -5.14
C PRO A 36 17.08 7.05 -5.53
N PRO A 37 16.54 7.98 -6.33
CA PRO A 37 17.16 9.26 -6.51
C PRO A 37 17.04 10.00 -5.18
N ASP A 38 18.05 9.90 -4.31
CA ASP A 38 18.16 10.58 -3.01
C ASP A 38 18.21 12.13 -3.18
N GLY A 39 17.24 12.74 -3.88
CA GLY A 39 17.18 14.14 -4.27
C GLY A 39 16.28 14.44 -5.48
N GLY A 40 16.24 15.71 -5.91
CA GLY A 40 15.48 16.14 -7.09
C GLY A 40 13.96 16.09 -6.88
N TYR A 41 13.26 15.37 -7.76
CA TYR A 41 11.78 15.26 -7.76
C TYR A 41 11.23 14.60 -6.49
N GLY A 42 12.04 13.82 -5.75
CA GLY A 42 11.64 13.25 -4.46
C GLY A 42 11.17 14.29 -3.44
N TRP A 43 11.71 15.52 -3.45
CA TRP A 43 11.24 16.60 -2.57
C TRP A 43 9.85 17.12 -2.94
N VAL A 44 9.50 17.10 -4.23
CA VAL A 44 8.14 17.43 -4.70
C VAL A 44 7.16 16.36 -4.23
N VAL A 45 7.56 15.09 -4.26
CA VAL A 45 6.77 13.98 -3.73
C VAL A 45 6.57 14.12 -2.22
N VAL A 46 7.61 14.48 -1.46
CA VAL A 46 7.49 14.76 -0.01
C VAL A 46 6.52 15.90 0.26
N ALA A 47 6.60 17.00 -0.51
CA ALA A 47 5.66 18.12 -0.36
C ALA A 47 4.21 17.74 -0.72
N ALA A 48 4.03 16.91 -1.75
CA ALA A 48 2.71 16.39 -2.13
C ALA A 48 2.14 15.45 -1.07
N SER A 49 2.95 14.55 -0.51
CA SER A 49 2.55 13.66 0.59
C SER A 49 2.28 14.42 1.88
N PHE A 50 3.06 15.45 2.18
CA PHE A 50 2.79 16.37 3.28
C PHE A 50 1.42 17.01 3.12
N LEU A 51 1.10 17.57 1.95
CA LEU A 51 -0.20 18.17 1.69
C LEU A 51 -1.34 17.14 1.76
N ALA A 52 -1.12 15.93 1.24
CA ALA A 52 -2.10 14.84 1.34
C ALA A 52 -2.39 14.48 2.80
N ASN A 53 -1.37 14.32 3.63
CA ASN A 53 -1.53 14.05 5.07
C ASN A 53 -2.19 15.21 5.82
N VAL A 54 -1.85 16.47 5.49
CA VAL A 54 -2.53 17.67 6.02
C VAL A 54 -4.04 17.60 5.76
N LEU A 55 -4.44 17.24 4.55
CA LEU A 55 -5.85 17.18 4.15
C LEU A 55 -6.55 15.96 4.78
N VAL A 56 -6.01 14.76 4.60
CA VAL A 56 -6.63 13.52 5.06
C VAL A 56 -6.77 13.51 6.58
N ASP A 57 -5.67 13.61 7.32
CA ASP A 57 -5.70 13.50 8.77
C ASP A 57 -6.35 14.73 9.41
N GLY A 58 -6.11 15.90 8.81
CA GLY A 58 -6.78 17.14 9.24
C GLY A 58 -8.30 17.02 9.17
N ILE A 59 -8.85 16.48 8.08
CA ILE A 59 -10.30 16.27 7.94
C ILE A 59 -10.77 15.15 8.85
N ILE A 60 -10.07 14.01 8.87
CA ILE A 60 -10.49 12.82 9.62
C ILE A 60 -10.61 13.12 11.11
N PHE A 61 -9.66 13.83 11.72
CA PHE A 61 -9.67 14.05 13.17
C PHE A 61 -10.55 15.21 13.61
N THR A 62 -10.80 16.20 12.75
CA THR A 62 -11.52 17.42 13.13
C THR A 62 -13.01 17.39 12.77
N THR A 63 -13.39 16.69 11.70
CA THR A 63 -14.75 16.73 11.14
C THR A 63 -15.78 16.17 12.11
N GLY A 64 -15.56 14.98 12.69
CA GLY A 64 -16.51 14.39 13.62
C GLY A 64 -16.65 15.17 14.92
N GLN A 65 -15.57 15.75 15.44
CA GLN A 65 -15.64 16.62 16.63
C GLN A 65 -16.48 17.88 16.36
N SER A 66 -16.32 18.47 15.17
CA SER A 66 -17.04 19.70 14.79
C SER A 66 -18.54 19.45 14.54
N LEU A 67 -18.89 18.25 14.05
CA LEU A 67 -20.27 17.90 13.69
C LEU A 67 -21.05 17.23 14.82
N LEU A 68 -20.38 16.70 15.85
CA LEU A 68 -21.01 15.94 16.93
C LEU A 68 -22.23 16.66 17.55
N GLY A 69 -22.03 17.90 18.00
CA GLY A 69 -23.08 18.69 18.65
C GLY A 69 -24.20 19.15 17.70
N ILE A 70 -23.94 19.13 16.38
CA ILE A 70 -24.95 19.45 15.37
C ILE A 70 -25.80 18.21 15.10
N TRP A 71 -25.17 17.05 14.93
CA TRP A 71 -25.87 15.77 14.74
C TRP A 71 -26.72 15.38 15.94
N GLU A 72 -26.27 15.67 17.16
CA GLU A 72 -27.05 15.45 18.38
C GLU A 72 -28.39 16.21 18.33
N LYS A 73 -28.35 17.49 17.93
CA LYS A 73 -29.52 18.37 17.82
C LYS A 73 -30.41 18.02 16.63
N ASP A 74 -29.84 17.78 15.46
CA ASP A 74 -30.62 17.54 14.23
C ASP A 74 -31.29 16.16 14.22
N PHE A 75 -30.59 15.13 14.71
CA PHE A 75 -31.14 13.77 14.76
C PHE A 75 -31.84 13.44 16.09
N GLN A 76 -31.88 14.38 17.04
CA GLN A 76 -32.48 14.20 18.38
C GLN A 76 -31.98 12.91 19.05
N THR A 77 -30.68 12.68 18.98
CA THR A 77 -30.02 11.43 19.42
C THR A 77 -29.06 11.70 20.57
N THR A 78 -28.44 10.66 21.13
CA THR A 78 -27.41 10.82 22.16
C THR A 78 -26.05 11.13 21.54
N ALA A 79 -25.19 11.86 22.27
CA ALA A 79 -23.80 12.10 21.86
C ALA A 79 -23.02 10.80 21.55
N MET A 80 -23.34 9.71 22.25
CA MET A 80 -22.76 8.39 22.00
C MET A 80 -23.12 7.88 20.60
N ALA A 81 -24.40 7.92 20.22
CA ALA A 81 -24.85 7.51 18.88
C ALA A 81 -24.18 8.36 17.79
N ALA A 82 -24.17 9.69 17.93
CA ALA A 82 -23.48 10.55 16.95
C ALA A 82 -21.97 10.25 16.84
N SER A 83 -21.31 9.91 17.95
CA SER A 83 -19.87 9.57 17.97
C SER A 83 -19.53 8.32 17.15
N TRP A 84 -20.46 7.37 17.01
CA TRP A 84 -20.22 6.15 16.21
C TRP A 84 -19.88 6.45 14.76
N ALA A 85 -20.41 7.53 14.18
CA ALA A 85 -20.07 7.94 12.82
C ALA A 85 -18.57 8.22 12.66
N GLN A 86 -18.00 8.93 13.62
CA GLN A 86 -16.57 9.27 13.63
C GLN A 86 -15.70 8.07 13.99
N SER A 87 -16.13 7.24 14.94
CA SER A 87 -15.42 6.01 15.30
C SER A 87 -15.35 5.04 14.12
N LEU A 88 -16.42 4.91 13.35
CA LEU A 88 -16.44 4.10 12.12
C LEU A 88 -15.53 4.69 11.05
N LEU A 89 -15.52 6.01 10.87
CA LEU A 89 -14.61 6.69 9.94
C LEU A 89 -13.15 6.35 10.27
N GLY A 90 -12.73 6.57 11.52
CA GLY A 90 -11.37 6.27 11.97
C GLY A 90 -11.04 4.78 11.94
N GLY A 91 -11.98 3.91 12.33
CA GLY A 91 -11.79 2.45 12.29
C GLY A 91 -11.61 1.92 10.88
N CYS A 92 -12.47 2.33 9.94
CA CYS A 92 -12.37 1.93 8.54
C CYS A 92 -11.12 2.49 7.86
N TYR A 93 -10.68 3.70 8.23
CA TYR A 93 -9.41 4.27 7.79
C TYR A 93 -8.21 3.40 8.15
N LEU A 94 -8.15 2.86 9.39
CA LEU A 94 -7.06 1.97 9.81
C LEU A 94 -7.14 0.59 9.15
N ILE A 95 -8.34 0.03 9.03
CA ILE A 95 -8.57 -1.27 8.38
C ILE A 95 -8.25 -1.21 6.88
N ALA A 96 -8.43 -0.05 6.26
CA ALA A 96 -8.07 0.17 4.87
C ALA A 96 -6.54 0.18 4.63
N GLY A 97 -5.69 0.21 5.67
CA GLY A 97 -4.24 0.20 5.53
C GLY A 97 -3.69 -0.99 4.74
N PRO A 98 -3.89 -2.25 5.19
CA PRO A 98 -3.45 -3.44 4.45
C PRO A 98 -4.05 -3.52 3.04
N LEU A 99 -5.33 -3.16 2.92
CA LEU A 99 -6.05 -3.17 1.64
C LEU A 99 -5.46 -2.17 0.65
N ALA A 100 -5.15 -0.96 1.11
CA ALA A 100 -4.48 0.07 0.33
C ALA A 100 -3.08 -0.36 -0.10
N GLY A 101 -2.39 -1.19 0.70
CA GLY A 101 -1.05 -1.67 0.40
C GLY A 101 -1.08 -2.68 -0.75
N ALA A 102 -2.01 -3.63 -0.69
CA ALA A 102 -2.24 -4.58 -1.78
C ALA A 102 -2.61 -3.85 -3.08
N PHE A 103 -3.51 -2.87 -3.02
CA PHE A 103 -3.87 -2.08 -4.20
C PHE A 103 -2.74 -1.21 -4.72
N ALA A 104 -1.95 -0.59 -3.84
CA ALA A 104 -0.82 0.25 -4.25
C ALA A 104 0.27 -0.55 -4.94
N ASN A 105 0.47 -1.81 -4.54
CA ASN A 105 1.42 -2.70 -5.17
C ASN A 105 0.96 -3.17 -6.55
N HIS A 106 -0.35 -3.37 -6.76
CA HIS A 106 -0.88 -3.91 -8.01
C HIS A 106 -1.28 -2.84 -9.05
N PHE A 107 -1.86 -1.72 -8.62
CA PHE A 107 -2.34 -0.64 -9.52
C PHE A 107 -1.46 0.61 -9.47
N GLY A 108 -0.41 0.61 -8.64
CA GLY A 108 0.46 1.74 -8.41
C GLY A 108 -0.15 2.82 -7.48
N CYS A 109 0.72 3.54 -6.79
CA CYS A 109 0.33 4.57 -5.81
C CYS A 109 -0.54 5.70 -6.40
N ARG A 110 -0.35 6.03 -7.68
CA ARG A 110 -1.07 7.12 -8.36
C ARG A 110 -2.56 6.82 -8.54
N ILE A 111 -2.89 5.65 -9.10
CA ILE A 111 -4.28 5.28 -9.40
C ILE A 111 -5.04 5.12 -8.08
N VAL A 112 -4.43 4.46 -7.10
CA VAL A 112 -5.04 4.21 -5.78
C VAL A 112 -5.36 5.51 -5.03
N THR A 113 -4.47 6.50 -5.10
CA THR A 113 -4.71 7.81 -4.48
C THR A 113 -5.89 8.53 -5.14
N ILE A 114 -5.98 8.48 -6.48
CA ILE A 114 -7.05 9.14 -7.23
C ILE A 114 -8.40 8.45 -6.99
N THR A 115 -8.44 7.12 -7.02
CA THR A 115 -9.66 6.35 -6.75
C THR A 115 -10.11 6.52 -5.30
N GLY A 116 -9.18 6.54 -4.34
CA GLY A 116 -9.45 6.84 -2.94
C GLY A 116 -10.05 8.24 -2.74
N ALA A 117 -9.51 9.26 -3.41
CA ALA A 117 -10.03 10.63 -3.36
C ALA A 117 -11.45 10.75 -3.94
N LEU A 118 -11.72 10.08 -5.07
CA LEU A 118 -13.06 10.02 -5.65
C LEU A 118 -14.06 9.26 -4.77
N LEU A 119 -13.61 8.18 -4.13
CA LEU A 119 -14.42 7.40 -3.21
C LEU A 119 -14.78 8.22 -1.96
N ALA A 120 -13.80 8.91 -1.38
CA ALA A 120 -14.00 9.79 -0.24
C ALA A 120 -14.92 10.97 -0.60
N PHE A 121 -14.73 11.61 -1.76
CA PHE A 121 -15.62 12.66 -2.26
C PHE A 121 -17.07 12.17 -2.35
N THR A 122 -17.26 11.01 -2.99
CA THR A 122 -18.60 10.42 -3.17
C THR A 122 -19.22 10.07 -1.81
N GLY A 123 -18.44 9.50 -0.88
CA GLY A 123 -18.90 9.21 0.49
C GLY A 123 -19.42 10.46 1.20
N PHE A 124 -18.65 11.55 1.19
CA PHE A 124 -19.03 12.80 1.87
C PHE A 124 -20.22 13.52 1.21
N VAL A 125 -20.27 13.54 -0.12
CA VAL A 125 -21.42 14.13 -0.85
C VAL A 125 -22.68 13.32 -0.59
N LEU A 126 -22.60 11.99 -0.60
CA LEU A 126 -23.72 11.12 -0.25
C LEU A 126 -24.16 11.37 1.19
N SER A 127 -23.23 11.49 2.15
CA SER A 127 -23.57 11.79 3.54
C SER A 127 -24.31 13.12 3.72
N ALA A 128 -24.06 14.12 2.88
CA ALA A 128 -24.79 15.39 2.92
C ALA A 128 -26.27 15.26 2.48
N LEU A 129 -26.59 14.25 1.67
CA LEU A 129 -27.96 14.00 1.16
C LEU A 129 -28.77 13.07 2.07
N VAL A 130 -28.12 12.43 3.05
CA VAL A 130 -28.73 11.41 3.88
C VAL A 130 -29.70 12.01 4.92
N PRO A 131 -30.93 11.46 5.04
CA PRO A 131 -31.90 11.89 6.05
C PRO A 131 -31.83 11.10 7.36
N ALA A 132 -31.07 10.00 7.44
CA ALA A 132 -31.08 9.08 8.57
C ALA A 132 -29.67 8.72 9.08
N LEU A 133 -29.52 8.70 10.41
CA LEU A 133 -28.26 8.41 11.11
C LEU A 133 -27.59 7.08 10.71
N PRO A 134 -28.31 5.94 10.54
CA PRO A 134 -27.66 4.68 10.16
C PRO A 134 -27.02 4.69 8.76
N ILE A 135 -27.63 5.41 7.81
CA ILE A 135 -27.08 5.55 6.46
C ILE A 135 -25.87 6.50 6.48
N LEU A 136 -25.84 7.43 7.43
CA LEU A 136 -24.68 8.29 7.67
C LEU A 136 -23.50 7.45 8.15
N TYR A 137 -23.68 6.43 9.00
CA TYR A 137 -22.59 5.52 9.38
C TYR A 137 -21.97 4.78 8.20
N LEU A 138 -22.79 4.34 7.24
CA LEU A 138 -22.31 3.64 6.04
C LEU A 138 -21.58 4.59 5.09
N THR A 139 -22.17 5.74 4.79
CA THR A 139 -21.60 6.69 3.80
C THR A 139 -20.43 7.48 4.38
N PHE A 140 -20.60 8.10 5.54
CA PHE A 140 -19.57 8.91 6.18
C PHE A 140 -18.50 8.02 6.77
N GLY A 141 -18.89 7.03 7.58
CA GLY A 141 -17.95 6.16 8.29
C GLY A 141 -17.23 5.19 7.35
N ILE A 142 -17.97 4.26 6.75
CA ILE A 142 -17.36 3.16 5.98
C ILE A 142 -16.78 3.66 4.66
N VAL A 143 -17.61 4.27 3.79
CA VAL A 143 -17.17 4.70 2.46
C VAL A 143 -16.13 5.81 2.56
N GLY A 144 -16.36 6.81 3.41
CA GLY A 144 -15.39 7.87 3.67
C GLY A 144 -14.08 7.35 4.27
N GLY A 145 -14.15 6.47 5.28
CA GLY A 145 -12.98 5.94 5.97
C GLY A 145 -12.10 5.09 5.06
N ILE A 146 -12.69 4.20 4.25
CA ILE A 146 -11.95 3.42 3.26
C ILE A 146 -11.30 4.34 2.23
N GLY A 147 -12.03 5.35 1.74
CA GLY A 147 -11.49 6.34 0.80
C GLY A 147 -10.26 7.06 1.35
N PHE A 148 -10.28 7.51 2.60
CA PHE A 148 -9.14 8.16 3.23
C PHE A 148 -7.94 7.23 3.43
N GLY A 149 -8.17 5.98 3.82
CA GLY A 149 -7.08 5.01 3.99
C GLY A 149 -6.35 4.71 2.66
N LEU A 150 -7.10 4.68 1.56
CA LEU A 150 -6.56 4.54 0.20
C LEU A 150 -5.76 5.76 -0.27
N ILE A 151 -5.88 6.93 0.37
CA ILE A 151 -5.08 8.13 0.05
C ILE A 151 -3.82 8.18 0.94
N TYR A 152 -4.00 7.92 2.23
CA TYR A 152 -2.93 8.05 3.24
C TYR A 152 -1.78 7.06 3.00
N LEU A 153 -2.10 5.78 2.78
CA LEU A 153 -1.08 4.76 2.66
C LEU A 153 -0.15 4.98 1.44
N PRO A 154 -0.64 5.15 0.19
CA PRO A 154 0.24 5.38 -0.95
C PRO A 154 1.06 6.67 -0.82
N ALA A 155 0.55 7.70 -0.12
CA ALA A 155 1.30 8.92 0.15
C ALA A 155 2.56 8.67 1.01
N ILE A 156 2.49 7.73 1.96
CA ILE A 156 3.63 7.35 2.80
C ILE A 156 4.56 6.39 2.04
N VAL A 157 3.98 5.39 1.36
CA VAL A 157 4.74 4.37 0.64
C VAL A 157 5.63 5.01 -0.42
N ILE A 158 5.10 5.95 -1.21
CA ILE A 158 5.87 6.59 -2.28
C ILE A 158 7.04 7.42 -1.76
N VAL A 159 6.88 8.14 -0.65
CA VAL A 159 8.00 8.87 -0.01
C VAL A 159 9.09 7.90 0.43
N SER A 160 8.67 6.76 0.94
CA SER A 160 9.55 5.72 1.41
C SER A 160 10.31 4.98 0.29
N GLN A 161 9.77 5.00 -0.94
CA GLN A 161 10.40 4.46 -2.15
C GLN A 161 11.39 5.45 -2.79
N TYR A 162 11.21 6.77 -2.60
CA TYR A 162 12.06 7.80 -3.20
C TYR A 162 13.35 8.11 -2.41
N PHE A 163 13.44 7.69 -1.16
CA PHE A 163 14.59 7.96 -0.28
C PHE A 163 15.02 6.70 0.44
N ASP A 164 16.30 6.36 0.38
CA ASP A 164 16.87 5.25 1.16
C ASP A 164 17.70 5.80 2.33
N LYS A 165 18.75 6.59 2.04
CA LYS A 165 19.62 7.16 3.09
C LYS A 165 18.92 8.16 4.01
N ARG A 166 17.89 8.85 3.52
CA ARG A 166 17.14 9.89 4.26
C ARG A 166 15.66 9.55 4.47
N ARG A 167 15.32 8.26 4.39
CA ARG A 167 13.93 7.77 4.48
C ARG A 167 13.19 8.28 5.71
N ALA A 168 13.81 8.15 6.89
CA ALA A 168 13.19 8.56 8.15
C ALA A 168 12.89 10.08 8.21
N LEU A 169 13.78 10.91 7.68
CA LEU A 169 13.58 12.37 7.65
C LEU A 169 12.49 12.76 6.65
N ALA A 170 12.47 12.14 5.46
CA ALA A 170 11.47 12.41 4.44
C ALA A 170 10.07 11.97 4.87
N THR A 171 9.94 10.76 5.43
CA THR A 171 8.66 10.27 5.97
C THR A 171 8.24 11.09 7.19
N GLY A 172 9.17 11.46 8.08
CA GLY A 172 8.87 12.33 9.22
C GLY A 172 8.35 13.71 8.79
N LEU A 173 8.94 14.31 7.75
CA LEU A 173 8.44 15.54 7.15
C LEU A 173 7.06 15.35 6.51
N ALA A 174 6.80 14.23 5.83
CA ALA A 174 5.47 13.98 5.27
C ALA A 174 4.40 13.83 6.38
N VAL A 175 4.72 13.16 7.49
CA VAL A 175 3.79 12.89 8.60
C VAL A 175 3.59 14.11 9.51
N CYS A 176 4.56 15.02 9.62
CA CYS A 176 4.37 16.23 10.41
C CYS A 176 3.22 17.11 9.88
N GLY A 177 2.85 16.93 8.61
CA GLY A 177 1.66 17.51 7.98
C GLY A 177 0.37 17.17 8.72
N SER A 178 0.22 15.98 9.27
CA SER A 178 -0.99 15.56 9.98
C SER A 178 -1.29 16.44 11.21
N GLY A 179 -0.25 16.79 11.98
CA GLY A 179 -0.39 17.66 13.15
C GLY A 179 -0.74 19.11 12.77
N ILE A 180 -0.09 19.62 11.71
CA ILE A 180 -0.38 20.96 11.17
C ILE A 180 -1.80 21.00 10.61
N GLY A 181 -2.20 20.00 9.83
CA GLY A 181 -3.54 19.87 9.28
C GLY A 181 -4.62 19.83 10.34
N THR A 182 -4.44 19.01 11.37
CA THR A 182 -5.42 18.93 12.49
C THR A 182 -5.57 20.29 13.19
N THR A 183 -4.46 21.00 13.41
CA THR A 183 -4.51 22.34 14.04
C THR A 183 -5.19 23.37 13.16
N LEU A 184 -4.88 23.38 11.86
CA LEU A 184 -5.49 24.29 10.89
C LEU A 184 -6.98 24.03 10.72
N PHE A 185 -7.36 22.77 10.46
CA PHE A 185 -8.77 22.38 10.29
C PHE A 185 -9.59 22.58 11.58
N SER A 186 -8.99 22.43 12.75
CA SER A 186 -9.66 22.73 14.03
C SER A 186 -10.12 24.20 14.13
N GLN A 187 -9.38 25.15 13.54
CA GLN A 187 -9.78 26.56 13.48
C GLN A 187 -10.68 26.87 12.27
N ILE A 188 -10.43 26.23 11.13
CA ILE A 188 -11.15 26.45 9.87
C ILE A 188 -12.58 25.89 9.95
N ASN A 189 -12.78 24.73 10.55
CA ASN A 189 -14.09 24.08 10.65
C ASN A 189 -15.16 24.92 11.35
N PRO A 190 -14.95 25.45 12.57
CA PRO A 190 -15.95 26.30 13.23
C PRO A 190 -16.20 27.59 12.44
N PHE A 191 -15.19 28.14 11.76
CA PHE A 191 -15.37 29.29 10.88
C PHE A 191 -16.27 28.96 9.68
N LEU A 192 -16.02 27.84 8.99
CA LEU A 192 -16.85 27.37 7.86
C LEU A 192 -18.29 27.05 8.29
N LEU A 193 -18.47 26.48 9.48
CA LEU A 193 -19.79 26.16 10.03
C LEU A 193 -20.58 27.44 10.35
N ASN A 194 -19.93 28.44 10.97
CA ASN A 194 -20.58 29.72 11.26
C ASN A 194 -21.00 30.46 9.98
N LEU A 195 -20.17 30.45 8.93
CA LEU A 195 -20.49 31.07 7.63
C LEU A 195 -21.78 30.52 7.02
N HIS A 196 -22.03 29.21 7.16
CA HIS A 196 -23.21 28.54 6.59
C HIS A 196 -24.37 28.41 7.58
N LYS A 197 -24.42 29.23 8.64
CA LYS A 197 -25.46 29.18 9.69
C LYS A 197 -25.63 27.78 10.29
N ASN A 198 -24.51 27.10 10.56
CA ASN A 198 -24.46 25.76 11.15
C ASN A 198 -25.08 24.63 10.30
N ASN A 199 -25.21 24.83 8.99
CA ASN A 199 -25.73 23.79 8.10
C ASN A 199 -24.64 22.73 7.80
N TRP A 200 -24.69 21.62 8.52
CA TRP A 200 -23.71 20.52 8.41
C TRP A 200 -23.67 19.86 7.03
N ARG A 201 -24.77 19.90 6.26
CA ARG A 201 -24.81 19.32 4.91
C ARG A 201 -23.93 20.10 3.94
N PHE A 202 -24.05 21.43 3.93
CA PHE A 202 -23.17 22.28 3.13
C PHE A 202 -21.72 22.17 3.59
N PHE A 203 -21.49 22.05 4.90
CA PHE A 203 -20.15 21.83 5.44
C PHE A 203 -19.51 20.53 4.89
N LEU A 204 -20.23 19.40 4.92
CA LEU A 204 -19.73 18.14 4.37
C LEU A 204 -19.41 18.23 2.87
N VAL A 205 -20.24 18.92 2.08
CA VAL A 205 -19.98 19.14 0.65
C VAL A 205 -18.72 19.99 0.43
N ASN A 206 -18.53 21.06 1.22
CA ASN A 206 -17.31 21.87 1.14
C ASN A 206 -16.05 21.06 1.49
N ILE A 207 -16.13 20.23 2.54
CA ILE A 207 -15.05 19.31 2.90
C ILE A 207 -14.80 18.31 1.76
N ALA A 208 -15.84 17.78 1.11
CA ALA A 208 -15.69 16.90 -0.05
C ALA A 208 -14.88 17.58 -1.18
N PHE A 209 -15.17 18.83 -1.50
CA PHE A 209 -14.39 19.58 -2.51
C PHE A 209 -12.93 19.78 -2.10
N ILE A 210 -12.65 20.00 -0.82
CA ILE A 210 -11.29 20.09 -0.30
C ILE A 210 -10.56 18.75 -0.46
N ILE A 211 -11.25 17.62 -0.25
CA ILE A 211 -10.68 16.28 -0.46
C ILE A 211 -10.25 16.06 -1.91
N LEU A 212 -10.96 16.61 -2.89
CA LEU A 212 -10.58 16.49 -4.31
C LEU A 212 -9.21 17.10 -4.63
N LEU A 213 -8.69 18.02 -3.80
CA LEU A 213 -7.33 18.52 -3.96
C LEU A 213 -6.28 17.40 -3.84
N ASN A 214 -6.59 16.30 -3.14
CA ASN A 214 -5.73 15.12 -3.09
C ASN A 214 -5.54 14.45 -4.46
N ILE A 215 -6.42 14.68 -5.43
CA ILE A 215 -6.22 14.19 -6.81
C ILE A 215 -4.98 14.85 -7.42
N VAL A 216 -4.79 16.15 -7.16
CA VAL A 216 -3.60 16.88 -7.63
C VAL A 216 -2.34 16.32 -6.97
N CYS A 217 -2.39 16.04 -5.67
CA CYS A 217 -1.30 15.35 -4.96
C CYS A 217 -1.01 13.97 -5.55
N GLY A 218 -2.06 13.20 -5.86
CA GLY A 218 -1.97 11.90 -6.51
C GLY A 218 -1.36 11.95 -7.91
N ILE A 219 -1.61 13.00 -8.68
CA ILE A 219 -0.98 13.20 -9.99
C ILE A 219 0.53 13.46 -9.85
N CYS A 220 0.94 14.16 -8.78
CA CYS A 220 2.35 14.40 -8.48
C CYS A 220 3.10 13.12 -8.06
N PHE A 221 2.38 12.09 -7.59
CA PHE A 221 2.93 10.78 -7.26
C PHE A 221 3.35 10.02 -8.53
N LYS A 222 4.57 10.28 -8.98
CA LYS A 222 5.17 9.57 -10.11
C LYS A 222 5.79 8.28 -9.57
N ALA A 223 5.25 7.13 -9.95
CA ALA A 223 5.86 5.84 -9.62
C ALA A 223 7.29 5.80 -10.20
N LEU A 224 8.26 5.38 -9.39
CA LEU A 224 9.59 5.06 -9.89
C LEU A 224 9.45 3.78 -10.71
N LYS A 225 9.65 3.88 -12.03
CA LYS A 225 9.74 2.69 -12.87
C LYS A 225 11.08 2.00 -12.59
N PRO A 226 11.13 0.67 -12.49
CA PRO A 226 12.40 -0.05 -12.49
C PRO A 226 13.16 0.30 -13.77
N ASN A 227 14.46 0.58 -13.65
CA ASN A 227 15.30 0.97 -14.79
C ASN A 227 15.42 -0.22 -15.77
N GLU A 228 15.45 0.00 -17.09
CA GLU A 228 15.62 -1.08 -18.09
C GLU A 228 16.86 -1.95 -17.82
N THR A 229 17.95 -1.32 -17.35
CA THR A 229 19.19 -1.99 -16.93
C THR A 229 19.06 -2.82 -15.65
N GLN A 230 18.04 -2.59 -14.83
CA GLN A 230 17.74 -3.41 -13.64
C GLN A 230 16.88 -4.61 -14.02
N VAL A 231 15.91 -4.40 -14.91
CA VAL A 231 15.12 -5.50 -15.51
C VAL A 231 16.04 -6.46 -16.26
N GLU A 232 17.00 -5.95 -17.04
CA GLU A 232 17.99 -6.76 -17.75
C GLU A 232 18.88 -7.55 -16.79
N LYS A 233 19.33 -6.95 -15.67
CA LYS A 233 20.13 -7.65 -14.65
C LYS A 233 19.36 -8.73 -13.89
N VAL A 234 18.10 -8.45 -13.53
CA VAL A 234 17.24 -9.44 -12.85
C VAL A 234 16.92 -10.59 -13.81
N ALA A 235 16.66 -10.29 -15.09
CA ALA A 235 16.45 -11.30 -16.12
C ALA A 235 17.71 -12.15 -16.39
N GLU A 236 18.89 -11.53 -16.41
CA GLU A 236 20.18 -12.21 -16.58
C GLU A 236 20.44 -13.18 -15.41
N ILE A 237 20.29 -12.72 -14.15
CA ILE A 237 20.46 -13.55 -12.95
C ILE A 237 19.45 -14.70 -12.90
N ALA A 238 18.19 -14.45 -13.27
CA ALA A 238 17.16 -15.48 -13.33
C ALA A 238 17.45 -16.52 -14.44
N SER A 239 17.94 -16.08 -15.59
CA SER A 239 18.29 -16.98 -16.70
C SER A 239 19.51 -17.86 -16.39
N GLU A 240 20.53 -17.30 -15.72
CA GLU A 240 21.74 -18.03 -15.31
C GLU A 240 21.41 -19.11 -14.27
N TYR A 241 20.50 -18.81 -13.33
CA TYR A 241 20.00 -19.78 -12.36
C TYR A 241 19.21 -20.92 -13.02
N HIS A 242 18.33 -20.59 -13.98
CA HIS A 242 17.56 -21.60 -14.71
C HIS A 242 18.43 -22.53 -15.56
N GLU A 243 19.47 -22.03 -16.24
CA GLU A 243 20.43 -22.86 -16.96
C GLU A 243 21.21 -23.78 -16.02
N ARG A 244 21.72 -23.26 -14.90
CA ARG A 244 22.44 -24.08 -13.91
C ARG A 244 21.56 -25.16 -13.27
N GLN A 245 20.31 -24.86 -12.94
CA GLN A 245 19.39 -25.89 -12.45
C GLN A 245 19.15 -26.98 -13.49
N LYS A 246 19.07 -26.63 -14.77
CA LYS A 246 18.90 -27.58 -15.86
C LYS A 246 20.13 -28.49 -16.00
N GLU A 247 21.34 -27.95 -15.94
CA GLU A 247 22.58 -28.73 -15.93
C GLU A 247 22.66 -29.64 -14.70
N PHE A 248 22.31 -29.14 -13.51
CA PHE A 248 22.31 -29.94 -12.28
C PHE A 248 21.29 -31.09 -12.36
N ARG A 249 20.09 -30.83 -12.90
CA ARG A 249 19.05 -31.83 -13.12
C ARG A 249 19.50 -32.90 -14.12
N GLU A 250 20.15 -32.50 -15.21
CA GLU A 250 20.73 -33.44 -16.18
C GLU A 250 21.87 -34.25 -15.57
N HIS A 251 22.70 -33.66 -14.70
CA HIS A 251 23.77 -34.37 -14.01
C HIS A 251 23.23 -35.43 -13.02
N ILE A 252 22.16 -35.11 -12.29
CA ILE A 252 21.49 -36.06 -11.40
C ILE A 252 20.74 -37.15 -12.18
N MET A 253 20.10 -36.82 -13.30
CA MET A 253 19.42 -37.82 -14.14
C MET A 253 20.41 -38.68 -14.94
N GLY A 254 21.58 -38.16 -15.30
CA GLY A 254 22.68 -38.88 -15.97
C GLY A 254 23.49 -39.76 -15.01
N ALA A 255 23.55 -39.42 -13.73
CA ALA A 255 24.00 -40.30 -12.65
C ALA A 255 22.90 -41.35 -12.37
N GLY A 256 22.76 -42.31 -13.28
CA GLY A 256 21.70 -43.33 -13.27
C GLY A 256 21.72 -44.25 -12.04
N LYS A 257 21.24 -43.78 -10.89
CA LYS A 257 20.71 -44.59 -9.78
C LYS A 257 20.06 -43.79 -8.65
N VAL A 258 19.17 -42.85 -8.93
CA VAL A 258 18.33 -42.23 -7.87
C VAL A 258 16.87 -42.12 -8.31
N SER A 259 16.35 -43.16 -8.97
CA SER A 259 14.91 -43.23 -9.32
C SER A 259 14.04 -43.83 -8.20
N SER A 260 14.59 -44.14 -7.01
CA SER A 260 13.87 -44.87 -5.96
C SER A 260 13.80 -44.22 -4.59
N ILE A 261 14.31 -43.00 -4.37
CA ILE A 261 14.32 -42.35 -3.03
C ILE A 261 13.87 -40.87 -3.05
N LEU A 262 13.16 -40.42 -4.08
CA LEU A 262 12.51 -39.10 -4.02
C LEU A 262 11.02 -39.29 -3.75
N PRO A 263 10.53 -38.98 -2.53
CA PRO A 263 9.10 -39.00 -2.27
C PRO A 263 8.43 -38.00 -3.20
N SER A 264 7.28 -38.39 -3.76
CA SER A 264 6.37 -37.55 -4.55
C SER A 264 6.05 -36.19 -3.90
N LEU A 265 6.31 -36.02 -2.61
CA LEU A 265 6.22 -34.77 -1.86
C LEU A 265 7.21 -33.69 -2.37
N PHE A 266 8.41 -34.06 -2.82
CA PHE A 266 9.43 -33.10 -3.28
C PHE A 266 9.12 -32.55 -4.67
N LEU A 267 8.51 -33.36 -5.54
CA LEU A 267 7.98 -32.89 -6.83
C LEU A 267 6.72 -32.04 -6.64
N HIS A 268 5.90 -32.32 -5.61
CA HIS A 268 4.72 -31.52 -5.32
C HIS A 268 5.10 -30.19 -4.63
N PHE A 269 6.13 -30.16 -3.78
CA PHE A 269 6.70 -28.91 -3.24
C PHE A 269 7.40 -28.10 -4.33
N ALA A 270 8.24 -28.72 -5.16
CA ALA A 270 8.86 -28.03 -6.30
C ALA A 270 7.83 -27.53 -7.31
N SER A 271 6.73 -28.25 -7.55
CA SER A 271 5.64 -27.76 -8.42
C SER A 271 4.80 -26.65 -7.77
N VAL A 272 4.71 -26.61 -6.44
CA VAL A 272 4.04 -25.53 -5.70
C VAL A 272 4.93 -24.28 -5.61
N GLU A 273 6.24 -24.43 -5.42
CA GLU A 273 7.23 -23.35 -5.45
C GLU A 273 7.40 -22.79 -6.88
N VAL A 274 7.39 -23.64 -7.92
CA VAL A 274 7.45 -23.22 -9.33
C VAL A 274 6.15 -22.55 -9.77
N ASN A 275 4.97 -23.00 -9.31
CA ASN A 275 3.71 -22.27 -9.54
C ASN A 275 3.66 -20.96 -8.74
N SER A 276 4.32 -20.88 -7.58
CA SER A 276 4.45 -19.64 -6.80
C SER A 276 5.44 -18.67 -7.46
N MET A 277 6.55 -19.18 -8.02
CA MET A 277 7.49 -18.42 -8.83
C MET A 277 6.88 -17.98 -10.16
N GLU A 278 6.12 -18.82 -10.88
CA GLU A 278 5.35 -18.38 -12.06
C GLU A 278 4.27 -17.37 -11.68
N SER A 279 3.65 -17.47 -10.49
CA SER A 279 2.71 -16.45 -10.01
C SER A 279 3.42 -15.13 -9.69
N ILE A 280 4.67 -15.17 -9.20
CA ILE A 280 5.52 -13.99 -8.98
C ILE A 280 6.06 -13.45 -10.31
N PHE A 281 6.43 -14.32 -11.25
CA PHE A 281 6.87 -13.95 -12.60
C PHE A 281 5.72 -13.34 -13.40
N GLU A 282 4.51 -13.90 -13.34
CA GLU A 282 3.29 -13.31 -13.89
C GLU A 282 2.94 -12.01 -13.15
N LEU A 283 3.06 -11.91 -11.81
CA LEU A 283 2.88 -10.63 -11.09
C LEU A 283 3.88 -9.55 -11.54
N VAL A 284 5.09 -9.92 -11.92
CA VAL A 284 6.15 -9.00 -12.38
C VAL A 284 6.04 -8.71 -13.89
N PHE A 285 5.62 -9.68 -14.72
CA PHE A 285 5.50 -9.53 -16.18
C PHE A 285 4.13 -9.03 -16.65
N PHE A 286 3.03 -9.31 -15.95
CA PHE A 286 1.72 -8.72 -16.29
C PHE A 286 1.70 -7.21 -16.02
N ASP A 287 2.49 -6.73 -15.04
CA ASP A 287 2.74 -5.29 -14.80
C ASP A 287 3.64 -4.67 -15.89
N ALA A 288 4.40 -5.49 -16.63
CA ALA A 288 5.24 -5.05 -17.75
C ALA A 288 4.55 -5.10 -19.13
N ALA A 289 3.50 -5.91 -19.30
CA ALA A 289 2.91 -6.21 -20.62
C ALA A 289 1.46 -5.72 -20.85
N GLY A 290 0.78 -5.11 -19.86
CA GLY A 290 -0.64 -4.78 -19.98
C GLY A 290 -1.01 -3.33 -19.65
N TYR A 291 -0.99 -2.45 -20.68
CA TYR A 291 -1.75 -1.18 -20.83
C TYR A 291 -1.63 -0.06 -19.79
#